data_AF-A0A925YAM0-F1
#
_entry.id   AF-A0A925YAM0-F1
#
_cell.length_a   1.000
_cell.length_b   1.000
_cell.length_c   1.000
_cell.angle_alpha   90.00
_cell.angle_beta   90.00
_cell.angle_gamma   90.00
#
_symmetry.space_group_name_H-M   'P 1'
#
loop_
_entity.id
_entity.type
_entity.pdbx_description
1 polymer ?
#
loop_
_entity_poly.entity_id
_entity_poly.type
_entity_poly.pdbx_seq_one_letter_code
_entity_poly.pdbx_strand_id
1 'polypeptide(L)'
;MSLSDVPQPPLSKKKQALMPSTPLRRELRAYGHSLSPLVRIGKEGISHGLVRQLTLILFDHELCKVKLESECPVDRFAVAAALGELPGVNIVQILGRTILVYKRHPQQPKYEGTRDKVEAAPKRRRSRLAKKTRRVRDKAKPGRSRTAAKAGRSHAAARAGRSRADD
;
A
#
# COMPACT_ATOMS: atom_id res chain seq x y z
N MET A 1 32.80 -35.53 -4.49
CA MET A 1 31.63 -35.43 -5.39
C MET A 1 30.78 -34.26 -4.89
N SER A 2 30.78 -33.14 -5.62
CA SER A 2 30.10 -31.90 -5.21
C SER A 2 28.59 -32.03 -5.37
N LEU A 3 27.84 -31.75 -4.32
CA LEU A 3 26.37 -31.89 -4.20
C LEU A 3 25.57 -30.79 -4.94
N SER A 4 26.13 -30.13 -5.95
CA SER A 4 25.55 -28.93 -6.56
C SER A 4 24.71 -29.16 -7.82
N ASP A 5 24.64 -30.38 -8.37
CA ASP A 5 23.91 -30.64 -9.62
C ASP A 5 22.55 -31.32 -9.37
N VAL A 6 21.69 -30.67 -8.57
CA VAL A 6 20.27 -31.04 -8.55
C VAL A 6 19.59 -30.25 -9.67
N PRO A 7 19.17 -30.89 -10.77
CA PRO A 7 18.50 -30.21 -11.86
C PRO A 7 17.21 -29.59 -11.33
N GLN A 8 17.20 -28.26 -11.22
CA GLN A 8 16.02 -27.52 -10.79
C GLN A 8 14.92 -27.70 -11.86
N PRO A 9 13.71 -28.12 -11.49
CA PRO A 9 12.63 -28.32 -12.44
C PRO A 9 12.32 -27.00 -13.17
N PRO A 10 11.95 -27.03 -14.46
CA PRO A 10 11.73 -25.81 -15.23
C PRO A 10 10.56 -25.01 -14.63
N LEU A 11 10.89 -23.96 -13.89
CA LEU A 11 9.92 -23.04 -13.33
C LEU A 11 9.27 -22.25 -14.47
N SER A 12 7.96 -21.98 -14.34
CA SER A 12 7.26 -21.02 -15.22
C SER A 12 8.02 -19.69 -15.26
N LYS A 13 8.03 -18.99 -16.41
CA LYS A 13 8.65 -17.66 -16.60
C LYS A 13 8.36 -16.68 -15.44
N LYS A 14 7.17 -16.76 -14.82
CA LYS A 14 6.76 -15.90 -13.69
C LYS A 14 7.46 -16.22 -12.37
N LYS A 15 7.92 -17.46 -12.18
CA LYS A 15 8.51 -17.97 -10.94
C LYS A 15 10.03 -18.11 -11.00
N GLN A 16 10.64 -18.06 -12.19
CA GLN A 16 12.08 -18.23 -12.38
C GLN A 16 12.92 -17.22 -11.57
N ALA A 17 12.49 -15.96 -11.53
CA ALA A 17 13.22 -14.94 -10.78
C ALA A 17 12.95 -14.97 -9.26
N LEU A 18 11.92 -15.69 -8.78
CA LEU A 18 11.50 -15.63 -7.39
C LEU A 18 12.37 -16.51 -6.51
N MET A 19 12.75 -15.99 -5.34
CA MET A 19 13.41 -16.80 -4.32
C MET A 19 12.52 -17.99 -3.90
N PRO A 20 13.11 -19.11 -3.45
CA PRO A 20 12.37 -20.31 -3.05
C PRO A 20 11.35 -20.00 -1.95
N SER A 21 10.32 -20.84 -1.86
CA SER A 21 9.26 -20.68 -0.87
C SER A 21 9.76 -21.07 0.54
N THR A 22 10.41 -20.13 1.22
CA THR A 22 10.89 -20.28 2.60
C THR A 22 9.99 -19.54 3.60
N PRO A 23 10.05 -19.87 4.91
CA PRO A 23 9.39 -19.08 5.96
C PRO A 23 9.79 -17.60 5.92
N LEU A 24 11.09 -17.33 5.72
CA LEU A 24 11.63 -15.98 5.53
C LEU A 24 10.92 -15.25 4.39
N ARG A 25 10.73 -15.88 3.23
CA ARG A 25 10.01 -15.25 2.11
C ARG A 25 8.58 -14.85 2.49
N ARG A 26 7.90 -15.61 3.35
CA ARG A 26 6.56 -15.24 3.85
C ARG A 26 6.63 -14.02 4.77
N GLU A 27 7.61 -13.96 5.65
CA GLU A 27 7.84 -12.83 6.56
C GLU A 27 8.22 -11.56 5.80
N LEU A 28 9.17 -11.65 4.86
CA LEU A 28 9.55 -10.55 3.97
C LEU A 28 8.36 -9.99 3.19
N ARG A 29 7.43 -10.84 2.74
CA ARG A 29 6.18 -10.38 2.10
C ARG A 29 5.29 -9.60 3.06
N ALA A 30 5.21 -10.03 4.33
CA ALA A 30 4.45 -9.32 5.35
C ALA A 30 5.06 -7.95 5.65
N TYR A 31 6.39 -7.87 5.84
CA TYR A 31 7.10 -6.60 6.02
C TYR A 31 6.97 -5.70 4.79
N GLY A 32 7.11 -6.27 3.60
CA GLY A 32 6.99 -5.56 2.34
C GLY A 32 5.64 -4.90 2.13
N HIS A 33 4.54 -5.43 2.69
CA HIS A 33 3.20 -4.89 2.44
C HIS A 33 3.08 -3.39 2.76
N SER A 34 3.62 -2.94 3.90
CA SER A 34 3.55 -1.55 4.35
C SER A 34 4.62 -0.62 3.76
N LEU A 35 5.60 -1.14 3.02
CA LEU A 35 6.67 -0.29 2.46
C LEU A 35 6.17 0.55 1.29
N SER A 36 6.66 1.78 1.17
CA SER A 36 6.59 2.57 -0.06
C SER A 36 7.73 2.18 -1.01
N PRO A 37 7.56 2.31 -2.34
CA PRO A 37 8.66 2.14 -3.27
C PRO A 37 9.72 3.23 -3.10
N LEU A 38 10.97 2.82 -2.90
CA LEU A 38 12.13 3.72 -2.79
C LEU A 38 12.85 3.88 -4.13
N VAL A 39 12.76 2.87 -5.00
CA VAL A 39 13.37 2.86 -6.33
C VAL A 39 12.29 2.84 -7.39
N ARG A 40 12.46 3.67 -8.42
CA ARG A 40 11.54 3.77 -9.56
C ARG A 40 12.30 3.61 -10.86
N ILE A 41 11.75 2.82 -11.77
CA ILE A 41 12.32 2.56 -13.10
C ILE A 41 11.47 3.28 -14.13
N GLY A 42 12.07 4.29 -14.78
CA GLY A 42 11.45 5.10 -15.83
C GLY A 42 11.82 4.66 -17.24
N LYS A 43 11.83 5.59 -18.19
CA LYS A 43 12.12 5.38 -19.62
C LYS A 43 13.47 4.70 -19.89
N GLU A 44 14.50 5.08 -19.13
CA GLU A 44 15.86 4.54 -19.28
C GLU A 44 15.98 3.06 -18.89
N GLY A 45 14.96 2.49 -18.23
CA GLY A 45 15.00 1.12 -17.77
C GLY A 45 16.07 0.90 -16.70
N ILE A 46 16.77 -0.23 -16.77
CA ILE A 46 17.83 -0.59 -15.81
C ILE A 46 19.14 0.03 -16.27
N SER A 47 19.47 1.19 -15.71
CA SER A 47 20.76 1.86 -15.93
C SER A 47 21.79 1.51 -14.85
N HIS A 48 23.07 1.75 -15.12
CA HIS A 48 24.12 1.60 -14.11
C HIS A 48 23.90 2.48 -12.87
N GLY A 49 23.35 3.68 -13.07
CA GLY A 49 22.98 4.58 -11.96
C GLY A 49 21.92 3.96 -11.07
N LEU A 50 20.88 3.37 -11.67
CA LEU A 50 19.81 2.67 -10.96
C LEU A 50 20.37 1.48 -10.15
N VAL A 51 21.24 0.66 -10.74
CA VAL A 51 21.83 -0.50 -10.06
C VAL A 51 22.67 -0.06 -8.86
N ARG A 52 23.46 1.02 -8.98
CA ARG A 52 24.22 1.59 -7.86
C ARG A 52 23.30 2.09 -6.76
N GLN A 53 22.27 2.85 -7.11
CA GLN A 53 21.28 3.35 -6.15
C GLN A 53 20.57 2.20 -5.42
N LEU A 54 20.11 1.19 -6.16
CA LEU A 54 19.45 0.02 -5.60
C LEU A 54 20.38 -0.73 -4.64
N THR A 55 21.66 -0.85 -4.99
CA THR A 55 22.65 -1.54 -4.14
C THR A 55 22.84 -0.82 -2.81
N LEU A 56 22.93 0.52 -2.81
CA LEU A 56 23.03 1.32 -1.59
C LEU A 56 21.76 1.19 -0.73
N ILE A 57 20.58 1.33 -1.34
CA ILE A 57 19.30 1.20 -0.64
C ILE A 57 19.13 -0.20 -0.03
N LEU A 58 19.51 -1.24 -0.77
CA LEU A 58 19.48 -2.62 -0.27
C LEU A 58 20.51 -2.87 0.81
N PHE A 59 21.65 -2.17 0.81
CA PHE A 59 22.60 -2.25 1.91
C PHE A 59 22.00 -1.67 3.20
N ASP A 60 21.40 -0.48 3.15
CA ASP A 60 20.87 0.19 4.35
C ASP A 60 19.57 -0.42 4.87
N HIS A 61 18.68 -0.83 3.96
CA HIS A 61 17.32 -1.27 4.30
C HIS A 61 17.11 -2.77 4.22
N GLU A 62 18.00 -3.51 3.55
CA GLU A 62 17.87 -4.94 3.18
C GLU A 62 16.68 -5.30 2.29
N LEU A 63 15.52 -4.65 2.47
CA LEU A 63 14.26 -4.92 1.80
C LEU A 63 13.71 -3.65 1.16
N CYS A 64 13.45 -3.69 -0.15
CA CYS A 64 13.00 -2.53 -0.90
C CYS A 64 11.92 -2.89 -1.94
N LYS A 65 10.99 -1.97 -2.17
CA LYS A 65 10.08 -2.02 -3.32
C LYS A 65 10.65 -1.20 -4.47
N VAL A 66 10.77 -1.85 -5.63
CA VAL A 66 11.14 -1.26 -6.91
C VAL A 66 9.88 -1.13 -7.77
N LYS A 67 9.49 0.08 -8.14
CA LYS A 67 8.30 0.34 -8.96
C LYS A 67 8.69 0.62 -10.41
N LEU A 68 8.03 -0.04 -11.35
CA LEU A 68 8.15 0.27 -12.78
C LEU A 68 7.11 1.33 -13.13
N GLU A 69 7.58 2.50 -13.55
CA GLU A 69 6.70 3.56 -14.05
C GLU A 69 6.13 3.17 -15.41
N SER A 70 5.01 3.80 -15.81
CA SER A 70 4.26 3.45 -17.03
C SER A 70 5.12 3.51 -18.30
N GLU A 71 6.12 4.37 -18.31
CA GLU A 71 7.02 4.61 -19.44
C GLU A 71 8.22 3.64 -19.49
N CYS A 72 8.35 2.73 -18.51
CA CYS A 72 9.38 1.71 -18.53
C CYS A 72 9.14 0.75 -19.71
N PRO A 73 10.10 0.62 -20.65
CA PRO A 73 9.94 -0.22 -21.84
C PRO A 73 10.08 -1.73 -21.53
N VAL A 74 10.58 -2.08 -20.34
CA VAL A 74 10.90 -3.45 -19.95
C VAL A 74 9.77 -4.05 -19.12
N ASP A 75 9.40 -5.30 -19.42
CA ASP A 75 8.41 -6.04 -18.63
C ASP A 75 8.93 -6.34 -17.22
N ARG A 76 8.01 -6.38 -16.25
CA ARG A 76 8.32 -6.64 -14.84
C ARG A 76 9.03 -7.97 -14.59
N PHE A 77 8.77 -9.01 -15.39
CA PHE A 77 9.42 -10.31 -15.22
C PHE A 77 10.86 -10.26 -15.73
N ALA A 78 11.11 -9.54 -16.82
CA ALA A 78 12.46 -9.29 -17.33
C ALA A 78 13.25 -8.42 -16.35
N VAL A 79 12.65 -7.37 -15.79
CA VAL A 79 13.29 -6.57 -14.73
C VAL A 79 13.58 -7.43 -13.50
N ALA A 80 12.64 -8.27 -13.07
CA ALA A 80 12.86 -9.15 -11.92
C ALA A 80 14.02 -10.13 -12.16
N ALA A 81 14.12 -10.70 -13.36
CA ALA A 81 15.24 -11.57 -13.73
C ALA A 81 16.57 -10.82 -13.66
N ALA A 82 16.67 -9.67 -14.33
CA ALA A 82 17.89 -8.85 -14.34
C ALA A 82 18.31 -8.37 -12.93
N LEU A 83 17.34 -8.01 -12.08
CA LEU A 83 17.64 -7.66 -10.68
C LEU A 83 18.06 -8.88 -9.85
N GLY A 84 17.52 -10.06 -10.14
CA GLY A 84 17.88 -11.31 -9.47
C GLY A 84 19.27 -11.84 -9.84
N GLU A 85 19.82 -11.43 -10.98
CA GLU A 85 21.20 -11.72 -11.38
C GLU A 85 22.23 -10.90 -10.57
N LEU A 86 21.79 -9.85 -9.88
CA LEU A 86 22.68 -9.04 -9.05
C LEU A 86 23.17 -9.83 -7.82
N PRO A 87 24.44 -9.66 -7.40
CA PRO A 87 25.02 -10.46 -6.33
C PRO A 87 24.28 -10.34 -5.00
N GLY A 88 23.77 -11.47 -4.51
CA GLY A 88 23.04 -11.59 -3.24
C GLY A 88 21.65 -10.97 -3.24
N VAL A 89 21.15 -10.53 -4.39
CA VAL A 89 19.83 -9.95 -4.54
C VAL A 89 18.82 -11.06 -4.79
N ASN A 90 17.72 -11.03 -4.05
CA ASN A 90 16.66 -12.03 -4.10
C ASN A 90 15.32 -11.37 -4.40
N ILE A 91 14.58 -11.88 -5.38
CA ILE A 91 13.22 -11.39 -5.66
C ILE A 91 12.24 -12.09 -4.74
N VAL A 92 11.67 -11.35 -3.80
CA VAL A 92 10.70 -11.86 -2.83
C VAL A 92 9.35 -12.10 -3.51
N GLN A 93 8.88 -11.09 -4.26
CA GLN A 93 7.54 -11.05 -4.83
C GLN A 93 7.47 -10.05 -5.99
N ILE A 94 6.61 -10.34 -6.97
CA ILE A 94 6.20 -9.40 -8.02
C ILE A 94 4.73 -9.04 -7.77
N LEU A 95 4.44 -7.75 -7.55
CA LEU A 95 3.17 -7.15 -7.17
C LEU A 95 2.73 -6.13 -8.24
N GLY A 96 1.96 -6.54 -9.23
CA GLY A 96 1.52 -5.62 -10.29
C GLY A 96 2.69 -5.07 -11.10
N ARG A 97 2.99 -3.76 -10.98
CA ARG A 97 4.20 -3.11 -11.54
C ARG A 97 5.28 -2.84 -10.48
N THR A 98 5.20 -3.45 -9.31
CA THR A 98 6.17 -3.31 -8.23
C THR A 98 6.83 -4.65 -7.94
N ILE A 99 8.13 -4.63 -7.67
CA ILE A 99 8.94 -5.80 -7.35
C ILE A 99 9.47 -5.61 -5.94
N LEU A 100 9.27 -6.60 -5.08
CA LEU A 100 9.84 -6.62 -3.73
C LEU A 100 11.16 -7.38 -3.78
N VAL A 101 12.24 -6.69 -3.42
CA VAL A 101 13.62 -7.14 -3.56
C VAL A 101 14.29 -7.15 -2.19
N TYR A 102 15.04 -8.22 -1.91
CA TYR A 102 15.74 -8.44 -0.65
C TYR A 102 17.22 -8.72 -0.89
N LYS A 103 18.09 -8.16 -0.05
CA LYS A 103 19.51 -8.53 0.05
C LYS A 103 19.90 -8.51 1.52
N ARG A 104 20.46 -9.61 1.99
CA ARG A 104 20.93 -9.75 3.37
C ARG A 104 22.12 -8.81 3.62
N HIS A 105 22.10 -8.05 4.71
CA HIS A 105 23.24 -7.28 5.14
C HIS A 105 24.35 -8.22 5.64
N PRO A 106 25.63 -8.00 5.26
CA PRO A 106 26.72 -8.89 5.66
C PRO A 106 26.94 -8.93 7.18
N GLN A 107 26.98 -7.75 7.83
CA GLN A 107 27.26 -7.63 9.27
C GLN A 107 26.02 -7.56 10.18
N GLN A 108 24.92 -6.95 9.76
CA GLN A 108 23.77 -6.65 10.62
C GLN A 108 22.43 -7.10 10.00
N PRO A 109 22.16 -8.42 9.93
CA PRO A 109 20.93 -8.93 9.36
C PRO A 109 19.71 -8.51 10.17
N LYS A 110 18.72 -7.86 9.56
CA LYS A 110 17.48 -7.40 10.23
C LYS A 110 16.35 -8.41 10.11
N TYR A 111 16.27 -9.09 8.97
CA TYR A 111 15.16 -9.99 8.64
C TYR A 111 15.45 -11.48 8.83
N GLU A 112 16.73 -11.88 8.91
CA GLU A 112 17.14 -13.26 9.17
C GLU A 112 17.66 -13.40 10.61
N GLY A 113 17.26 -14.47 11.31
CA GLY A 113 17.84 -14.84 12.62
C GLY A 113 17.06 -14.39 13.86
N THR A 114 15.98 -13.62 13.72
CA THR A 114 15.23 -13.09 14.88
C THR A 114 14.12 -14.04 15.33
N ARG A 115 14.48 -15.19 15.92
CA ARG A 115 13.54 -15.89 16.84
C ARG A 115 13.60 -15.32 18.26
N ASP A 116 14.71 -14.68 18.65
CA ASP A 116 14.96 -14.34 20.06
C ASP A 116 14.82 -12.86 20.45
N LYS A 117 14.50 -11.93 19.54
CA LYS A 117 14.35 -10.49 19.87
C LYS A 117 13.24 -9.77 19.08
N VAL A 118 12.01 -10.26 19.14
CA VAL A 118 10.84 -9.42 18.84
C VAL A 118 10.07 -9.20 20.13
N GLU A 119 10.59 -8.27 20.95
CA GLU A 119 9.70 -7.45 21.75
C GLU A 119 8.67 -6.85 20.80
N ALA A 120 7.41 -7.15 21.09
CA ALA A 120 6.29 -6.96 20.21
C ALA A 120 6.21 -5.53 19.69
N ALA A 121 6.44 -5.33 18.38
CA ALA A 121 5.95 -4.14 17.69
C ALA A 121 4.49 -3.94 18.11
N PRO A 122 4.08 -2.74 18.57
CA PRO A 122 2.77 -2.56 19.13
C PRO A 122 1.77 -2.85 18.02
N LYS A 123 1.08 -4.00 18.14
CA LYS A 123 -0.17 -4.25 17.43
C LYS A 123 -1.02 -3.05 17.81
N ARG A 124 -1.17 -2.10 16.88
CA ARG A 124 -2.22 -1.08 16.94
C ARG A 124 -3.50 -1.85 17.20
N ARG A 125 -3.89 -1.93 18.47
CA ARG A 125 -5.24 -2.27 18.86
C ARG A 125 -6.04 -1.25 18.10
N ARG A 126 -6.69 -1.67 17.01
CA ARG A 126 -7.84 -0.95 16.48
C ARG A 126 -8.66 -0.65 17.71
N SER A 127 -8.68 0.62 18.11
CA SER A 127 -9.50 1.08 19.22
C SER A 127 -10.90 0.59 18.90
N ARG A 128 -11.35 -0.41 19.66
CA ARG A 128 -12.76 -0.81 19.71
C ARG A 128 -13.54 0.28 20.45
N LEU A 129 -13.41 1.52 19.98
CA LEU A 129 -14.06 2.70 20.52
C LEU A 129 -14.55 3.58 19.37
N ALA A 130 -15.57 3.08 18.66
CA ALA A 130 -16.57 3.90 17.96
C ALA A 130 -17.56 2.98 17.23
N LYS A 131 -18.48 2.36 17.99
CA LYS A 131 -19.89 2.10 17.62
C LYS A 131 -20.52 1.12 18.61
N LYS A 132 -20.83 1.60 19.81
CA LYS A 132 -21.81 0.98 20.69
C LYS A 132 -22.39 2.02 21.64
N THR A 133 -23.46 2.69 21.22
CA THR A 133 -24.62 2.96 22.09
C THR A 133 -25.87 3.08 21.21
N ARG A 134 -26.73 2.06 21.32
CA ARG A 134 -28.16 2.13 21.02
C ARG A 134 -28.80 3.10 22.02
N ARG A 135 -29.81 3.84 21.55
CA ARG A 135 -31.03 4.27 22.25
C ARG A 135 -30.99 4.22 23.79
N VAL A 136 -31.04 5.39 24.43
CA VAL A 136 -31.81 5.55 25.67
C VAL A 136 -32.69 6.79 25.53
N ARG A 137 -33.98 6.52 25.70
CA ARG A 137 -35.10 7.44 25.82
C ARG A 137 -35.02 7.98 27.24
N ASP A 138 -34.93 9.30 27.42
CA ASP A 138 -35.32 9.91 28.69
C ASP A 138 -36.24 11.11 28.46
N LYS A 139 -37.42 10.96 29.04
CA LYS A 139 -38.48 11.96 29.15
C LYS A 139 -38.17 12.84 30.36
N ALA A 140 -38.21 14.16 30.21
CA ALA A 140 -38.58 15.06 31.30
C ALA A 140 -39.17 16.38 30.75
N LYS A 141 -40.48 16.54 30.95
CA LYS A 141 -41.19 17.84 31.08
C LYS A 141 -41.19 18.18 32.59
N PRO A 142 -41.19 19.45 33.03
CA PRO A 142 -42.35 20.38 32.96
C PRO A 142 -41.91 21.85 32.71
N GLY A 143 -42.71 22.90 32.52
CA GLY A 143 -44.15 23.17 32.47
C GLY A 143 -44.41 24.69 32.63
N ARG A 144 -45.30 25.25 31.79
CA ARG A 144 -46.14 26.48 31.95
C ARG A 144 -45.41 27.84 32.18
N SER A 145 -45.71 28.91 31.43
CA SER A 145 -47.05 29.54 31.40
C SER A 145 -47.14 30.78 30.47
N ARG A 146 -48.36 30.97 29.91
CA ARG A 146 -49.04 32.25 29.52
C ARG A 146 -48.50 32.97 28.26
N THR A 147 -49.28 33.49 27.28
CA THR A 147 -50.72 33.74 27.10
C THR A 147 -50.98 34.24 25.66
N ALA A 148 -52.10 33.80 25.06
CA ALA A 148 -53.09 34.55 24.25
C ALA A 148 -52.83 35.14 22.82
N ALA A 149 -53.94 35.13 22.05
CA ALA A 149 -54.33 35.88 20.84
C ALA A 149 -53.84 35.35 19.47
N LYS A 150 -54.65 34.76 18.57
CA LYS A 150 -55.96 35.07 17.93
C LYS A 150 -55.84 35.90 16.64
N ALA A 151 -56.51 35.39 15.59
CA ALA A 151 -56.88 36.00 14.29
C ALA A 151 -55.73 36.12 13.27
N GLY A 152 -55.88 35.87 11.96
CA GLY A 152 -57.03 35.56 11.12
C GLY A 152 -56.71 36.03 9.68
N ARG A 153 -57.27 35.35 8.65
CA ARG A 153 -57.68 35.88 7.32
C ARG A 153 -56.62 36.62 6.46
N SER A 154 -56.19 36.13 5.29
CA SER A 154 -56.87 36.00 3.97
C SER A 154 -56.28 36.95 2.91
N HIS A 155 -56.43 36.60 1.63
CA HIS A 155 -56.10 37.31 0.36
C HIS A 155 -54.64 37.20 -0.11
N ALA A 156 -54.28 36.54 -1.23
CA ALA A 156 -54.84 36.41 -2.59
C ALA A 156 -54.70 37.65 -3.49
N ALA A 157 -54.00 37.43 -4.61
CA ALA A 157 -54.01 38.17 -5.88
C ALA A 157 -53.35 39.57 -5.87
N ALA A 158 -52.79 40.11 -6.95
CA ALA A 158 -52.94 39.83 -8.37
C ALA A 158 -51.86 40.60 -9.18
N ARG A 159 -51.54 40.09 -10.38
CA ARG A 159 -51.41 40.82 -11.67
C ARG A 159 -50.32 41.92 -11.79
N ALA A 160 -49.86 42.35 -12.96
CA ALA A 160 -49.79 41.90 -14.35
C ALA A 160 -49.14 43.08 -15.11
N GLY A 161 -48.42 42.83 -16.20
CA GLY A 161 -48.05 43.84 -17.21
C GLY A 161 -46.94 43.32 -18.11
N ARG A 162 -47.23 42.79 -19.31
CA ARG A 162 -47.43 43.47 -20.62
C ARG A 162 -46.10 44.07 -21.15
N SER A 163 -45.42 43.49 -22.14
CA SER A 163 -45.67 43.42 -23.60
C SER A 163 -45.09 44.61 -24.40
N ARG A 164 -44.55 44.30 -25.61
CA ARG A 164 -44.14 45.17 -26.77
C ARG A 164 -42.64 45.50 -26.78
N ALA A 165 -41.84 45.05 -27.75
CA ALA A 165 -41.79 45.30 -29.22
C ALA A 165 -40.99 46.57 -29.59
N ASP A 166 -40.19 46.42 -30.66
CA ASP A 166 -39.48 47.42 -31.49
C ASP A 166 -38.14 47.98 -30.94
N ASP A 167 -37.00 47.54 -31.48
CA ASP A 167 -36.25 48.19 -32.60
C ASP A 167 -35.10 47.26 -33.09
#